data_AF-A0A7C6A6A0-F1
#
_entry.id   AF-A0A7C6A6A0-F1
#
_cell.length_a   1.000
_cell.length_b   1.000
_cell.length_c   1.000
_cell.angle_alpha   90.00
_cell.angle_beta   90.00
_cell.angle_gamma   90.00
#
_symmetry.space_group_name_H-M   'P 1'
#
loop_
_entity.id
_entity.type
_entity.pdbx_description
1 polymer ?
#
loop_
_entity_poly.entity_id
_entity_poly.type
_entity_poly.pdbx_seq_one_letter_code
_entity_poly.pdbx_strand_id
1 'polypeptide(L)'
;MAYLVKMDDVEYKVLVKEIEANKFEVHIDDKSYVVDARLTEGSVYSLLINNESFEADIDYKGENNYHVLTEGDLFKINVIDEMKAKLLQRRGGG
;
A
#
# COMPACT_ATOMS: atom_id res chain seq x y z
N MET A 1 -2.19 -8.84 -5.01
CA MET A 1 -0.74 -8.65 -4.95
C MET A 1 -0.31 -8.87 -3.50
N ALA A 2 0.75 -9.64 -3.25
CA ALA A 2 1.26 -9.92 -1.90
C ALA A 2 2.63 -9.26 -1.74
N TYR A 3 2.82 -8.55 -0.65
CA TYR A 3 4.01 -7.78 -0.33
C TYR A 3 4.49 -8.15 1.06
N LEU A 4 5.80 -8.32 1.21
CA LEU A 4 6.43 -8.40 2.52
C LEU A 4 7.02 -7.03 2.85
N VAL A 5 6.49 -6.42 3.90
CA VAL A 5 6.81 -5.05 4.27
C VAL A 5 7.41 -5.07 5.67
N LYS A 6 8.52 -4.37 5.87
CA LYS A 6 9.16 -4.23 7.17
C LYS A 6 9.06 -2.78 7.64
N MET A 7 8.49 -2.60 8.82
CA MET A 7 8.29 -1.32 9.47
C MET A 7 8.77 -1.44 10.92
N ASP A 8 9.71 -0.57 11.32
CA ASP A 8 10.26 -0.53 12.68
C ASP A 8 10.78 -1.89 13.21
N ASP A 9 11.53 -2.59 12.35
CA ASP A 9 12.06 -3.95 12.55
C ASP A 9 11.02 -5.10 12.54
N VAL A 10 9.72 -4.78 12.46
CA VAL A 10 8.64 -5.77 12.37
C VAL A 10 8.26 -6.04 10.92
N GLU A 11 8.15 -7.31 10.55
CA GLU A 11 7.72 -7.76 9.23
C GLU A 11 6.20 -7.99 9.20
N TYR A 12 5.54 -7.42 8.20
CA TYR A 12 4.11 -7.49 7.95
C TYR A 12 3.84 -8.10 6.57
N LYS A 13 2.89 -9.03 6.52
CA LYS A 13 2.43 -9.61 5.25
C LYS A 13 1.22 -8.83 4.76
N VAL A 14 1.40 -8.12 3.65
CA VAL A 14 0.38 -7.25 3.07
C VAL A 14 -0.14 -7.83 1.77
N LEU A 15 -1.43 -8.13 1.71
CA LEU A 15 -2.13 -8.67 0.56
C LEU A 15 -3.12 -7.63 0.02
N VAL A 16 -2.77 -7.00 -1.09
CA VAL A 16 -3.61 -5.99 -1.76
C VAL A 16 -4.44 -6.65 -2.86
N LYS A 17 -5.75 -6.47 -2.83
CA LYS A 17 -6.69 -6.99 -3.83
C LYS A 17 -7.57 -5.87 -4.34
N GLU A 18 -7.47 -5.53 -5.61
CA GLU A 18 -8.38 -4.57 -6.22
C GLU A 18 -9.78 -5.17 -6.31
N ILE A 19 -10.77 -4.47 -5.73
CA ILE A 19 -12.18 -4.86 -5.80
C ILE A 19 -12.91 -4.01 -6.84
N GLU A 20 -12.68 -2.70 -6.83
CA GLU A 20 -13.29 -1.74 -7.75
C GLU A 20 -12.26 -0.67 -8.18
N ALA A 21 -12.61 0.16 -9.17
CA ALA A 21 -11.77 1.27 -9.61
C ALA A 21 -11.48 2.23 -8.43
N ASN A 22 -10.20 2.34 -8.05
CA ASN A 22 -9.68 3.09 -6.90
C ASN A 22 -9.98 2.50 -5.51
N LYS A 23 -10.59 1.30 -5.41
CA LYS A 23 -10.84 0.60 -4.15
C LYS A 23 -10.08 -0.72 -4.06
N PHE A 24 -9.25 -0.82 -3.05
CA PHE A 24 -8.36 -1.93 -2.78
C PHE A 24 -8.65 -2.54 -1.41
N GLU A 25 -8.77 -3.84 -1.34
CA GLU A 25 -8.84 -4.61 -0.11
C GLU A 25 -7.44 -5.06 0.27
N VAL A 26 -6.92 -4.49 1.34
CA VAL A 26 -5.59 -4.74 1.88
C VAL A 26 -5.71 -5.60 3.12
N HIS A 27 -5.21 -6.83 3.07
CA HIS A 27 -5.10 -7.70 4.24
C HIS A 27 -3.70 -7.62 4.81
N ILE A 28 -3.56 -7.21 6.07
CA ILE A 28 -2.30 -7.14 6.80
C ILE A 28 -2.37 -8.18 7.90
N ASP A 29 -1.58 -9.24 7.78
CA ASP A 29 -1.58 -10.40 8.68
C ASP A 29 -2.97 -11.04 8.82
N ASP A 30 -3.67 -10.82 9.94
CA ASP A 30 -5.02 -11.35 10.22
C ASP A 30 -6.13 -10.30 10.06
N LYS A 31 -5.76 -9.07 9.68
CA LYS A 31 -6.71 -7.94 9.57
C LYS A 31 -6.94 -7.56 8.12
N SER A 32 -8.20 -7.41 7.73
CA SER A 32 -8.61 -6.94 6.42
C SER A 32 -9.05 -5.47 6.47
N TYR A 33 -8.57 -4.65 5.54
CA TYR A 33 -8.90 -3.24 5.41
C TYR A 33 -9.37 -2.93 4.00
N VAL A 34 -10.41 -2.13 3.87
CA VAL A 34 -10.83 -1.59 2.57
C VAL A 34 -10.29 -0.17 2.47
N VAL A 35 -9.48 0.07 1.45
CA VAL A 35 -8.76 1.31 1.20
C VAL A 35 -9.20 1.87 -0.16
N ASP A 36 -9.87 3.02 -0.16
CA ASP A 36 -10.06 3.81 -1.39
C ASP A 36 -8.87 4.75 -1.52
N ALA A 37 -8.00 4.52 -2.51
CA ALA A 37 -6.82 5.34 -2.70
C ALA A 37 -7.02 6.27 -3.88
N ARG A 38 -6.92 7.58 -3.64
CA ARG A 38 -7.00 8.61 -4.68
C ARG A 38 -5.79 9.50 -4.62
N LEU A 39 -5.10 9.63 -5.73
CA LEU A 39 -4.06 10.62 -5.90
C LEU A 39 -4.72 12.00 -5.99
N THR A 40 -4.35 12.91 -5.09
CA THR A 40 -4.85 14.29 -5.11
C THR A 40 -3.90 15.18 -5.88
N GLU A 41 -2.68 15.37 -5.38
CA GLU A 41 -1.71 16.30 -5.97
C GLU A 41 -0.27 15.84 -5.71
N GLY A 42 0.56 15.81 -6.77
CA GLY A 42 1.98 15.45 -6.67
C GLY A 42 2.21 14.04 -6.12
N SER A 43 2.64 13.96 -4.86
CA SER A 43 2.95 12.74 -4.12
C SER A 43 1.96 12.46 -2.97
N VAL A 44 0.92 13.28 -2.83
CA VAL A 44 -0.08 13.16 -1.77
C VAL A 44 -1.23 12.25 -2.23
N TYR A 45 -1.52 11.26 -1.40
CA TYR A 45 -2.63 10.33 -1.57
C TYR A 45 -3.66 10.57 -0.48
N SER A 46 -4.92 10.69 -0.89
CA SER A 46 -6.06 10.58 0.01
C SER A 46 -6.50 9.12 0.07
N LEU A 47 -6.40 8.53 1.26
CA LEU A 47 -6.77 7.15 1.56
C LEU A 47 -8.05 7.16 2.39
N LEU A 48 -9.12 6.55 1.90
CA LEU A 48 -10.33 6.32 2.68
C LEU A 48 -10.28 4.91 3.25
N ILE A 49 -10.07 4.78 4.57
CA ILE A 49 -9.96 3.50 5.26
C ILE A 49 -11.09 3.42 6.28
N ASN A 50 -11.94 2.39 6.20
CA ASN A 50 -13.07 2.21 7.13
C ASN A 50 -13.95 3.45 7.29
N ASN A 51 -14.20 4.17 6.20
CA ASN A 51 -15.03 5.39 6.18
C ASN A 51 -14.41 6.63 6.85
N GLU A 52 -13.14 6.55 7.23
CA GLU A 52 -12.31 7.68 7.68
C GLU A 52 -11.31 8.05 6.57
N SER A 53 -11.15 9.36 6.34
CA SER A 53 -10.24 9.88 5.33
C SER A 53 -8.90 10.23 5.96
N PHE A 54 -7.84 9.68 5.39
CA PHE A 54 -6.45 9.93 5.76
C PHE A 54 -5.72 10.58 4.59
N GLU A 55 -4.83 11.51 4.90
CA GLU A 55 -3.88 12.04 3.93
C GLU A 55 -2.51 11.44 4.22
N ALA A 56 -1.90 10.92 3.16
CA ALA A 56 -0.58 10.31 3.19
C ALA A 56 0.28 10.87 2.07
N ASP A 57 1.38 11.54 2.42
CA ASP A 57 2.42 11.91 1.46
C ASP A 57 3.38 10.72 1.34
N ILE A 58 3.51 10.18 0.13
CA ILE A 58 4.33 9.00 -0.13
C ILE A 58 5.57 9.44 -0.93
N ASP A 59 6.72 9.42 -0.27
CA ASP A 59 8.00 9.75 -0.89
C ASP A 59 8.85 8.49 -1.05
N TYR A 60 9.21 8.18 -2.31
CA TYR A 60 10.04 7.03 -2.63
C TYR A 60 11.53 7.38 -2.52
N LYS A 61 12.23 6.74 -1.59
CA LYS A 61 13.66 7.00 -1.33
C LYS A 61 14.61 6.10 -2.12
N GLY A 62 14.10 5.10 -2.84
CA GLY A 62 14.92 4.13 -3.58
C GLY A 62 15.15 2.83 -2.81
N GLU A 63 15.59 1.77 -3.52
CA GLU A 63 15.84 0.44 -2.95
C GLU A 63 14.64 -0.11 -2.14
N ASN A 64 13.43 0.09 -2.65
CA ASN A 64 12.18 -0.33 -2.00
C ASN A 64 11.87 0.37 -0.65
N ASN A 65 12.55 1.48 -0.34
CA ASN A 65 12.25 2.29 0.83
C ASN A 65 11.25 3.40 0.48
N TYR A 66 10.20 3.48 1.28
CA TYR A 66 9.13 4.45 1.19
C TYR A 66 9.03 5.21 2.51
N HIS A 67 8.89 6.52 2.41
CA HIS A 67 8.58 7.39 3.52
C HIS A 67 7.13 7.81 3.37
N VAL A 68 6.29 7.42 4.33
CA VAL A 68 4.87 7.76 4.34
C VAL A 68 4.65 8.74 5.48
N LEU A 69 4.29 9.98 5.14
CA LEU A 69 3.95 11.00 6.12
C LEU A 69 2.42 11.08 6.24
N THR A 70 1.87 10.88 7.43
CA THR A 70 0.41 10.97 7.68
C THR A 70 0.14 11.65 9.00
N GLU A 71 -0.79 12.62 9.02
CA GLU A 71 -1.17 13.42 10.21
C GLU A 71 0.01 14.05 10.99
N GLY A 72 1.18 14.19 10.35
CA GLY A 72 2.41 14.72 10.97
C GLY A 72 3.40 13.65 11.46
N ASP A 73 3.02 12.38 11.42
CA ASP A 73 3.87 11.24 11.74
C ASP A 73 4.54 10.66 10.48
N LEU A 74 5.85 10.39 10.57
CA LEU A 74 6.64 9.81 9.49
C LEU A 74 6.84 8.31 9.72
N PHE A 75 6.25 7.50 8.86
CA PHE A 75 6.43 6.06 8.82
C PHE A 75 7.45 5.68 7.75
N LYS A 76 8.48 4.94 8.17
CA LYS A 76 9.50 4.39 7.28
C LYS A 76 9.15 2.96 6.94
N ILE A 77 8.80 2.74 5.68
CA ILE A 77 8.33 1.47 5.17
C ILE A 77 9.39 0.91 4.23
N ASN A 78 9.89 -0.28 4.53
CA ASN A 78 10.83 -0.97 3.65
C ASN A 78 10.13 -2.19 3.03
N VAL A 79 9.96 -2.21 1.71
CA VAL A 79 9.36 -3.34 1.01
C VAL A 79 10.46 -4.35 0.69
N ILE A 80 10.56 -5.38 1.53
CA ILE A 80 11.63 -6.39 1.43
C ILE A 80 11.49 -7.21 0.14
N ASP A 81 10.26 -7.60 -0.20
CA ASP A 81 10.02 -8.45 -1.36
C ASP A 81 8.62 -8.24 -1.94
N GLU A 82 8.56 -8.10 -3.26
CA GLU A 82 7.35 -8.42 -4.00
C GLU A 82 7.30 -9.95 -4.11
N MET A 83 6.59 -10.64 -3.21
CA MET A 83 6.37 -12.08 -3.34
C MET A 83 5.53 -12.34 -4.60
N LYS A 84 6.22 -12.36 -5.76
CA LYS A 84 5.73 -12.53 -7.12
C LYS A 84 4.23 -12.20 -7.30
N ALA A 85 3.93 -10.95 -7.64
CA ALA A 85 2.78 -10.62 -8.49
C ALA A 85 2.95 -11.15 -9.95
N LYS A 86 3.63 -12.30 -10.13
CA LYS A 86 3.68 -13.07 -11.38
C LYS A 86 2.34 -13.73 -11.73
N LEU A 87 1.29 -13.49 -10.95
CA LEU A 87 -0.08 -13.93 -11.20
C LEU A 87 -0.97 -12.89 -11.91
N LEU A 88 -0.56 -11.62 -12.02
CA LEU A 88 -1.36 -10.59 -12.72
C LEU A 88 -0.87 -10.26 -14.14
N GLN A 89 0.33 -10.68 -14.54
CA GLN A 89 0.70 -10.73 -15.98
C GLN A 89 -0.05 -11.85 -16.76
N ARG A 90 -0.90 -12.66 -16.11
CA ARG A 90 -1.76 -13.64 -16.80
C ARG A 90 -3.18 -13.15 -17.10
N ARG A 91 -3.52 -11.88 -16.82
CA ARG A 91 -4.82 -11.30 -17.19
C ARG A 91 -4.68 -10.03 -18.04
N GLY A 92 -3.67 -10.01 -18.89
CA GLY A 92 -3.40 -8.97 -19.87
C GLY A 92 -2.62 -9.54 -21.04
N GLY A 93 -3.29 -10.35 -21.86
CA GLY A 93 -2.78 -10.94 -23.09
C GLY A 93 -3.92 -11.70 -23.76
N GLY A 94 -4.55 -11.05 -24.73
CA GLY A 94 -5.51 -11.68 -25.65
C GLY A 94 -4.81 -12.57 -26.67
#